data_AF-A0A497FG25-F1
#
_entry.id   AF-A0A497FG25-F1
#
_cell.length_a   1.000
_cell.length_b   1.000
_cell.length_c   1.000
_cell.angle_alpha   90.00
_cell.angle_beta   90.00
_cell.angle_gamma   90.00
#
_symmetry.space_group_name_H-M   'P 1'
#
loop_
_entity.id
_entity.type
_entity.pdbx_description
1 polymer ?
#
loop_
_entity_poly.entity_id
_entity_poly.type
_entity_poly.pdbx_seq_one_letter_code
_entity_poly.pdbx_strand_id
1 'polypeptide(L)'
;MALPLRYEEELRLAEEALSELPEEPRKAISEFAIMATASIPEDQRDLIKARLVNAAIAALPIAQRELDMALEDFIRPTKMVSGKYTIVDLRPELFGLTTFRYNWTATGEQSCPWNTTVPEKAILIIIGFQNPEPSPKTRYVYGKLGVDDLPIYYVGDLEGFRVKVLPQSYIVKPRTTIDLRQYIEATGYDEFRPYGAAIIPADQAVRLTPTLS
;
A
#
# COMPACT_ATOMS: atom_id res chain seq x y z
N MET A 1 -9.12 -12.32 22.92
CA MET A 1 -8.13 -11.39 22.35
C MET A 1 -6.87 -12.19 22.05
N ALA A 2 -6.54 -12.41 20.78
CA ALA A 2 -5.25 -12.98 20.43
C ALA A 2 -4.19 -11.92 20.77
N LEU A 3 -3.18 -12.29 21.55
CA LEU A 3 -2.00 -11.45 21.74
C LEU A 3 -1.40 -11.19 20.34
N PRO A 4 -1.04 -9.94 19.99
CA PRO A 4 -0.29 -9.71 18.76
C PRO A 4 0.96 -10.59 18.83
N LEU A 5 1.21 -11.38 17.77
CA LEU A 5 2.46 -12.10 17.59
C LEU A 5 3.60 -11.11 17.89
N ARG A 6 4.62 -11.53 18.63
CA ARG A 6 5.81 -10.68 18.80
C ARG A 6 6.33 -10.36 17.40
N TYR A 7 6.72 -9.12 17.12
CA TYR A 7 7.13 -8.70 15.78
C TYR A 7 8.22 -9.61 15.17
N GLU A 8 9.06 -10.19 16.03
CA GLU A 8 10.08 -11.18 15.68
C GLU A 8 9.49 -12.45 15.04
N GLU A 9 8.33 -12.89 15.51
CA GLU A 9 7.61 -14.04 14.98
C GLU A 9 6.91 -13.71 13.66
N GLU A 10 6.31 -12.51 13.54
CA GLU A 10 5.79 -12.02 12.24
C GLU A 10 6.90 -11.95 11.19
N LEU A 11 8.09 -11.46 11.58
CA LEU A 11 9.25 -11.37 10.71
C LEU A 11 9.76 -12.76 10.30
N ARG A 12 9.94 -13.68 11.25
CA ARG A 12 10.37 -15.05 10.96
C ARG A 12 9.40 -15.75 10.00
N LEU A 13 8.10 -15.66 10.25
CA LEU A 13 7.08 -16.26 9.37
C LEU A 13 7.10 -15.64 7.97
N ALA A 14 7.32 -14.33 7.88
CA ALA A 14 7.46 -13.64 6.60
C ALA A 14 8.69 -14.13 5.83
N GLU A 15 9.83 -14.30 6.50
CA GLU A 15 11.06 -14.81 5.90
C GLU A 15 10.93 -16.27 5.46
N GLU A 16 10.29 -17.12 6.27
CA GLU A 16 10.00 -18.51 5.94
C GLU A 16 9.09 -18.60 4.70
N ALA A 17 7.96 -17.91 4.70
CA ALA A 17 7.04 -17.89 3.56
C ALA A 17 7.70 -17.33 2.29
N LEU A 18 8.53 -16.29 2.43
CA LEU A 18 9.27 -15.70 1.33
C LEU A 18 10.31 -16.68 0.76
N SER A 19 10.89 -17.54 1.59
CA SER A 19 11.87 -18.53 1.17
C SER A 19 11.29 -19.66 0.31
N GLU A 20 10.00 -19.97 0.49
CA GLU A 20 9.25 -20.99 -0.26
C GLU A 20 8.89 -20.54 -1.68
N LEU A 21 8.95 -19.24 -1.96
CA LEU A 21 8.66 -18.71 -3.29
C LEU A 21 9.77 -19.04 -4.30
N PRO A 22 9.42 -19.18 -5.60
CA PRO A 22 10.40 -19.23 -6.68
C PRO A 22 11.31 -17.99 -6.69
N GLU A 23 12.48 -18.13 -7.31
CA GLU A 23 13.57 -17.16 -7.19
C GLU A 23 13.18 -15.72 -7.60
N GLU A 24 12.51 -15.53 -8.74
CA GLU A 24 12.14 -14.19 -9.21
C GLU A 24 11.06 -13.52 -8.34
N PRO A 25 9.93 -14.17 -7.99
CA PRO A 25 8.97 -13.61 -7.06
C PRO A 25 9.54 -13.26 -5.69
N ARG A 26 10.37 -14.15 -5.15
CA ARG A 26 11.07 -13.91 -3.89
C ARG A 26 11.92 -12.65 -3.97
N LYS A 27 12.72 -12.50 -5.03
CA LYS A 27 13.55 -11.32 -5.24
C LYS A 27 12.70 -10.06 -5.45
N ALA A 28 11.63 -10.13 -6.22
CA ALA A 28 10.75 -9.00 -6.51
C ALA A 28 10.10 -8.44 -5.23
N ILE A 29 9.53 -9.30 -4.39
CA ILE A 29 8.93 -8.91 -3.11
C ILE A 29 9.99 -8.36 -2.15
N SER A 30 11.17 -9.01 -2.08
CA SER A 30 12.25 -8.55 -1.21
C SER A 30 12.73 -7.14 -1.58
N GLU A 31 12.94 -6.90 -2.88
CA GLU A 31 13.40 -5.63 -3.43
C GLU A 31 12.36 -4.53 -3.18
N PHE A 32 11.10 -4.81 -3.47
CA PHE A 32 9.99 -3.92 -3.16
C PHE A 32 9.94 -3.55 -1.67
N ALA A 33 9.99 -4.53 -0.77
CA ALA A 33 9.87 -4.29 0.67
C ALA A 33 11.03 -3.43 1.20
N ILE A 34 12.25 -3.61 0.68
CA ILE A 34 13.41 -2.76 1.01
C ILE A 34 13.17 -1.33 0.53
N MET A 35 12.73 -1.14 -0.71
CA MET A 35 12.49 0.19 -1.28
C MET A 35 11.37 0.93 -0.54
N ALA A 36 10.24 0.26 -0.29
CA ALA A 36 9.06 0.84 0.35
C ALA A 36 9.30 1.23 1.82
N THR A 37 10.29 0.62 2.48
CA THR A 37 10.60 0.86 3.91
C THR A 37 11.85 1.71 4.14
N ALA A 38 12.54 2.14 3.08
CA ALA A 38 13.80 2.88 3.18
C ALA A 38 13.69 4.18 4.00
N SER A 39 12.55 4.87 3.90
CA SER A 39 12.28 6.11 4.64
C SER A 39 11.64 5.91 6.01
N ILE A 40 11.44 4.66 6.44
CA ILE A 40 10.76 4.31 7.69
C ILE A 40 11.79 4.24 8.83
N PRO A 41 11.48 4.81 10.02
CA PRO A 41 12.31 4.71 11.21
C PRO A 41 12.64 3.26 11.57
N GLU A 42 13.85 3.01 12.08
CA GLU A 42 14.37 1.66 12.35
C GLU A 42 13.51 0.87 13.35
N ASP A 43 12.93 1.55 14.35
CA ASP A 43 12.04 0.97 15.36
C ASP A 43 10.74 0.39 14.79
N GLN A 44 10.34 0.80 13.57
CA GLN A 44 9.12 0.36 12.90
C GLN A 44 9.39 -0.40 11.61
N ARG A 45 10.60 -0.26 11.06
CA ARG A 45 10.97 -0.74 9.72
C ARG A 45 10.74 -2.25 9.58
N ASP A 46 11.23 -3.03 10.53
CA ASP A 46 11.18 -4.50 10.43
C ASP A 46 9.76 -5.05 10.51
N LEU A 47 8.94 -4.50 11.41
CA LEU A 47 7.52 -4.86 11.50
C LEU A 47 6.76 -4.51 10.21
N ILE A 48 6.96 -3.29 9.70
CA ILE A 48 6.30 -2.85 8.46
C ILE A 48 6.77 -3.71 7.27
N LYS A 49 8.07 -4.02 7.21
CA LYS A 49 8.65 -4.90 6.19
C LYS A 49 8.03 -6.29 6.24
N ALA A 50 7.95 -6.91 7.42
CA ALA A 50 7.33 -8.23 7.59
C ALA A 50 5.88 -8.25 7.09
N ARG A 51 5.10 -7.19 7.41
CA ARG A 51 3.71 -7.08 6.98
C ARG A 51 3.54 -6.84 5.49
N LEU A 52 4.41 -6.02 4.88
CA LEU A 52 4.45 -5.85 3.42
C LEU A 52 4.75 -7.18 2.72
N VAL A 53 5.75 -7.93 3.20
CA VAL A 53 6.12 -9.23 2.65
C VAL A 53 4.95 -10.21 2.77
N ASN A 54 4.39 -10.37 3.97
CA ASN A 54 3.25 -11.26 4.20
C ASN A 54 2.05 -10.92 3.32
N ALA A 55 1.69 -9.64 3.23
CA ALA A 55 0.58 -9.18 2.41
C ALA A 55 0.83 -9.40 0.91
N ALA A 56 2.06 -9.16 0.43
CA ALA A 56 2.44 -9.41 -0.95
C ALA A 56 2.38 -10.90 -1.30
N ILE A 57 2.90 -11.78 -0.44
CA ILE A 57 2.83 -13.24 -0.62
C ILE A 57 1.38 -13.72 -0.65
N ALA A 58 0.57 -13.28 0.32
CA ALA A 58 -0.84 -13.64 0.39
C ALA A 58 -1.65 -13.15 -0.83
N ALA A 59 -1.22 -12.06 -1.47
CA ALA A 59 -1.85 -11.55 -2.68
C ALA A 59 -1.44 -12.29 -3.95
N LEU A 60 -0.32 -13.02 -4.00
CA LEU A 60 0.14 -13.70 -5.23
C LEU A 60 -0.90 -14.67 -5.82
N PRO A 61 -1.53 -15.58 -5.05
CA PRO A 61 -2.54 -16.49 -5.63
C PRO A 61 -3.76 -15.75 -6.18
N ILE A 62 -4.11 -14.62 -5.55
CA ILE A 62 -5.21 -13.77 -6.02
C ILE A 62 -4.78 -13.04 -7.30
N ALA A 63 -3.57 -12.49 -7.35
CA ALA A 63 -3.03 -11.85 -8.55
C ALA A 63 -2.98 -12.83 -9.73
N GLN A 64 -2.51 -14.07 -9.52
CA GLN A 64 -2.52 -15.11 -10.56
C GLN A 64 -3.92 -15.32 -11.15
N ARG A 65 -4.94 -15.40 -10.30
CA ARG A 65 -6.34 -15.60 -10.72
C ARG A 65 -6.95 -14.37 -11.39
N GLU A 66 -6.83 -13.21 -10.77
CA GLU A 66 -7.56 -11.99 -11.18
C GLU A 66 -6.86 -11.24 -12.32
N LEU A 67 -5.54 -11.40 -12.48
CA LEU A 67 -4.75 -10.77 -13.55
C LEU A 67 -4.39 -11.75 -14.68
N ASP A 68 -4.82 -13.02 -14.58
CA ASP A 68 -4.46 -14.09 -15.52
C ASP A 68 -2.94 -14.15 -15.77
N MET A 69 -2.18 -14.17 -14.67
CA MET A 69 -0.71 -14.13 -14.70
C MET A 69 -0.11 -15.46 -14.24
N ALA A 70 0.95 -15.90 -14.91
CA ALA A 70 1.80 -16.95 -14.37
C ALA A 70 2.79 -16.36 -13.36
N LEU A 71 3.14 -17.13 -12.32
CA LEU A 71 4.11 -16.69 -11.32
C LEU A 71 5.51 -16.48 -11.92
N GLU A 72 5.83 -17.19 -13.00
CA GLU A 72 7.06 -17.04 -13.80
C GLU A 72 7.11 -15.72 -14.59
N ASP A 73 5.96 -15.08 -14.80
CA ASP A 73 5.86 -13.76 -15.42
C ASP A 73 6.04 -12.64 -14.40
N PHE A 74 6.17 -12.97 -13.11
CA PHE A 74 6.37 -11.99 -12.06
C PHE A 74 7.85 -11.67 -11.91
N ILE A 75 8.18 -10.40 -12.14
CA ILE A 75 9.54 -9.90 -12.28
C ILE A 75 9.83 -8.79 -11.28
N ARG A 76 11.12 -8.59 -11.04
CA ARG A 76 11.64 -7.53 -10.17
C ARG A 76 11.27 -6.12 -10.65
N PRO A 77 11.02 -5.17 -9.73
CA PRO A 77 10.76 -3.78 -10.07
C PRO A 77 11.89 -3.12 -10.87
N THR A 78 13.14 -3.51 -10.67
CA THR A 78 14.29 -3.00 -11.44
C THR A 78 14.50 -3.64 -12.81
N LYS A 79 13.72 -4.66 -13.19
CA LYS A 79 13.86 -5.41 -14.45
C LYS A 79 12.59 -5.42 -15.29
N MET A 80 11.80 -4.35 -15.22
CA MET A 80 10.51 -4.24 -15.91
C MET A 80 10.64 -4.48 -17.43
N VAL A 81 9.90 -5.47 -17.94
CA VAL A 81 9.80 -5.84 -19.37
C VAL A 81 8.33 -5.99 -19.73
N SER A 82 7.94 -5.53 -20.92
CA SER A 82 6.56 -5.62 -21.42
C SER A 82 6.02 -7.06 -21.40
N GLY A 83 4.73 -7.22 -21.08
CA GLY A 83 4.06 -8.53 -21.01
C GLY A 83 4.32 -9.31 -19.72
N LYS A 84 5.01 -8.72 -18.75
CA LYS A 84 5.29 -9.30 -17.44
C LYS A 84 4.61 -8.49 -16.33
N TYR A 85 4.57 -9.02 -15.11
CA TYR A 85 3.96 -8.37 -13.94
C TYR A 85 5.01 -8.03 -12.89
N THR A 86 4.79 -6.97 -12.12
CA THR A 86 5.67 -6.58 -11.03
C THR A 86 4.90 -6.02 -9.84
N ILE A 87 5.60 -5.72 -8.76
CA ILE A 87 5.06 -5.11 -7.54
C ILE A 87 5.68 -3.74 -7.32
N VAL A 88 4.85 -2.73 -7.11
CA VAL A 88 5.28 -1.35 -6.86
C VAL A 88 4.63 -0.81 -5.60
N ASP A 89 5.13 0.29 -5.07
CA ASP A 89 4.51 1.07 -4.01
C ASP A 89 3.16 1.69 -4.44
N LEU A 90 2.29 1.99 -3.47
CA LEU A 90 1.05 2.74 -3.72
C LEU A 90 1.38 4.19 -4.07
N ARG A 91 1.60 4.45 -5.36
CA ARG A 91 1.90 5.77 -5.91
C ARG A 91 0.64 6.59 -6.22
N PRO A 92 0.72 7.94 -6.22
CA PRO A 92 -0.40 8.81 -6.58
C PRO A 92 -1.04 8.47 -7.93
N GLU A 93 -0.23 8.07 -8.91
CA GLU A 93 -0.66 7.81 -10.28
C GLU A 93 -1.58 6.59 -10.37
N LEU A 94 -1.49 5.64 -9.42
CA LEU A 94 -2.46 4.53 -9.30
C LEU A 94 -3.87 5.02 -8.95
N PHE A 95 -3.97 6.22 -8.38
CA PHE A 95 -5.22 6.86 -8.00
C PHE A 95 -5.62 7.97 -8.98
N GLY A 96 -4.91 8.12 -10.11
CA GLY A 96 -5.14 9.19 -11.07
C GLY A 96 -4.67 10.56 -10.58
N LEU A 97 -3.73 10.59 -9.63
CA LEU A 97 -3.16 11.80 -9.04
C LEU A 97 -1.69 11.94 -9.43
N THR A 98 -1.16 13.16 -9.31
CA THR A 98 0.29 13.44 -9.44
C THR A 98 0.99 13.52 -8.09
N THR A 99 0.24 13.72 -7.01
CA THR A 99 0.73 13.77 -5.64
C THR A 99 -0.41 13.42 -4.69
N PHE A 100 -0.09 12.92 -3.50
CA PHE A 100 -1.06 12.80 -2.41
C PHE A 100 -1.25 14.11 -1.63
N ARG A 101 -0.50 15.16 -1.96
CA ARG A 101 -0.61 16.45 -1.30
C ARG A 101 -1.94 17.13 -1.65
N TYR A 102 -2.74 17.42 -0.64
CA TYR A 102 -4.04 18.08 -0.78
C TYR A 102 -4.16 19.30 0.14
N ASN A 103 -4.89 20.33 -0.28
CA ASN A 103 -5.11 21.54 0.50
C ASN A 103 -6.54 21.57 1.07
N TRP A 104 -6.69 21.32 2.36
CA TRP A 104 -7.98 21.36 3.05
C TRP A 104 -8.47 22.80 3.24
N THR A 105 -9.65 23.13 2.74
CA THR A 105 -10.23 24.49 2.84
C THR A 105 -11.28 24.60 3.94
N ALA A 106 -11.69 23.49 4.55
CA ALA A 106 -12.63 23.43 5.66
C ALA A 106 -12.24 22.31 6.64
N THR A 107 -12.85 22.34 7.83
CA THR A 107 -12.78 21.28 8.84
C THR A 107 -14.04 20.40 8.79
N GLY A 108 -14.01 19.27 9.48
CA GLY A 108 -15.12 18.30 9.51
C GLY A 108 -14.94 17.17 8.50
N GLU A 109 -16.01 16.39 8.30
CA GLU A 109 -15.99 15.23 7.41
C GLU A 109 -15.96 15.62 5.94
N GLN A 110 -15.00 15.09 5.20
CA GLN A 110 -14.80 15.35 3.78
C GLN A 110 -14.50 14.05 3.02
N SER A 111 -14.74 14.07 1.71
CA SER A 111 -14.34 12.99 0.82
C SER A 111 -12.81 12.94 0.71
N CYS A 112 -12.26 11.73 0.67
CA CYS A 112 -10.83 11.56 0.52
C CYS A 112 -10.39 11.91 -0.93
N PRO A 113 -9.30 12.68 -1.13
CA PRO A 113 -8.88 13.16 -2.46
C PRO A 113 -8.49 12.05 -3.45
N TRP A 114 -8.14 10.87 -2.94
CA TRP A 114 -7.72 9.73 -3.74
C TRP A 114 -8.80 8.64 -3.86
N ASN A 115 -10.06 8.98 -3.54
CA ASN A 115 -11.19 8.12 -3.91
C ASN A 115 -11.23 7.93 -5.43
N THR A 116 -11.26 6.68 -5.86
CA THR A 116 -11.12 6.30 -7.27
C THR A 116 -11.71 4.93 -7.52
N THR A 117 -11.75 4.50 -8.78
CA THR A 117 -12.02 3.11 -9.15
C THR A 117 -10.77 2.49 -9.73
N VAL A 118 -10.35 1.35 -9.17
CA VAL A 118 -9.12 0.66 -9.56
C VAL A 118 -9.18 0.25 -11.03
N PRO A 119 -8.10 0.43 -11.82
CA PRO A 119 -8.04 0.01 -13.22
C PRO A 119 -8.31 -1.49 -13.43
N GLU A 120 -8.58 -1.88 -14.68
CA GLU A 120 -8.96 -3.25 -15.03
C GLU A 120 -7.91 -4.34 -14.78
N LYS A 121 -6.64 -3.98 -14.63
CA LYS A 121 -5.53 -4.94 -14.50
C LYS A 121 -4.63 -4.68 -13.28
N ALA A 122 -5.19 -4.16 -12.20
CA ALA A 122 -4.42 -3.87 -10.99
C ALA A 122 -4.99 -4.60 -9.76
N ILE A 123 -4.09 -5.12 -8.93
CA ILE A 123 -4.39 -5.56 -7.57
C ILE A 123 -3.68 -4.61 -6.62
N LEU A 124 -4.42 -3.84 -5.83
CA LEU A 124 -3.85 -2.97 -4.81
C LEU A 124 -3.90 -3.67 -3.45
N ILE A 125 -2.85 -3.51 -2.67
CA ILE A 125 -2.70 -4.07 -1.33
C ILE A 125 -2.50 -2.88 -0.40
N ILE A 126 -3.53 -2.52 0.36
CA ILE A 126 -3.45 -1.46 1.35
C ILE A 126 -3.14 -2.09 2.70
N ILE A 127 -1.96 -1.76 3.25
CA ILE A 127 -1.55 -2.26 4.56
C ILE A 127 -1.73 -1.22 5.66
N GLY A 128 -1.82 0.06 5.30
CA GLY A 128 -1.68 1.15 6.25
C GLY A 128 -1.93 2.50 5.64
N PHE A 129 -1.68 3.52 6.46
CA PHE A 129 -1.65 4.91 6.06
C PHE A 129 -0.35 5.54 6.51
N GLN A 130 0.20 6.41 5.67
CA GLN A 130 1.40 7.17 5.93
C GLN A 130 1.05 8.64 6.07
N ASN A 131 1.59 9.29 7.10
CA ASN A 131 1.58 10.74 7.20
C ASN A 131 3.03 11.26 7.27
N PRO A 132 3.56 11.81 6.16
CA PRO A 132 4.92 12.31 6.12
C PRO A 132 5.09 13.70 6.77
N GLU A 133 4.01 14.47 6.97
CA GLU A 133 4.04 15.74 7.71
C GLU A 133 3.64 15.52 9.18
N PRO A 134 4.41 16.00 10.18
CA PRO A 134 4.18 15.67 11.59
C PRO A 134 2.91 16.28 12.20
N SER A 135 2.16 17.09 11.45
CA SER A 135 0.87 17.66 11.89
C SER A 135 -0.26 17.01 11.09
N PRO A 136 -0.84 15.91 11.58
CA PRO A 136 -2.00 15.31 10.93
C PRO A 136 -3.17 16.28 10.99
N LYS A 137 -3.62 16.74 9.82
CA LYS A 137 -4.88 17.46 9.70
C LYS A 137 -6.04 16.49 9.67
N THR A 138 -5.80 15.28 9.21
CA THR A 138 -6.75 14.17 9.25
C THR A 138 -6.77 13.54 10.64
N ARG A 139 -7.92 13.52 11.32
CA ARG A 139 -8.15 12.84 12.61
C ARG A 139 -8.37 11.34 12.46
N TYR A 140 -9.22 10.98 11.52
CA TYR A 140 -9.54 9.59 11.21
C TYR A 140 -9.96 9.44 9.75
N VAL A 141 -9.80 8.22 9.23
CA VAL A 141 -10.32 7.79 7.93
C VAL A 141 -11.19 6.55 8.12
N TYR A 142 -12.27 6.45 7.36
CA TYR A 142 -13.13 5.27 7.29
C TYR A 142 -13.81 5.24 5.92
N GLY A 143 -14.52 4.17 5.61
CA GLY A 143 -15.27 4.06 4.36
C GLY A 143 -15.26 2.64 3.84
N LYS A 144 -15.17 2.47 2.53
CA LYS A 144 -15.28 1.18 1.86
C LYS A 144 -14.20 0.97 0.81
N LEU A 145 -13.76 -0.27 0.72
CA LEU A 145 -12.98 -0.79 -0.39
C LEU A 145 -13.87 -1.80 -1.13
N GLY A 146 -14.55 -1.33 -2.15
CA GLY A 146 -15.61 -2.09 -2.83
C GLY A 146 -16.81 -2.29 -1.92
N VAL A 147 -17.01 -3.55 -1.51
CA VAL A 147 -18.09 -3.94 -0.60
C VAL A 147 -17.61 -4.06 0.86
N ASP A 148 -16.30 -4.05 1.09
CA ASP A 148 -15.72 -4.27 2.40
C ASP A 148 -15.63 -2.95 3.17
N ASP A 149 -16.29 -2.89 4.34
CA ASP A 149 -16.19 -1.76 5.26
C ASP A 149 -14.80 -1.71 5.90
N LEU A 150 -14.15 -0.56 5.76
CA LEU A 150 -12.90 -0.26 6.44
C LEU A 150 -13.20 0.14 7.89
N PRO A 151 -12.48 -0.40 8.90
CA PRO A 151 -12.59 0.09 10.26
C PRO A 151 -12.25 1.58 10.33
N ILE A 152 -12.82 2.27 11.32
CA ILE A 152 -12.43 3.66 11.60
C ILE A 152 -10.97 3.65 12.07
N TYR A 153 -10.12 4.30 11.29
CA TYR A 153 -8.71 4.42 11.55
C TYR A 153 -8.39 5.80 12.09
N TYR A 154 -8.01 5.88 13.37
CA TYR A 154 -7.61 7.14 14.01
C TYR A 154 -6.13 7.43 13.76
N VAL A 155 -5.86 8.62 13.23
CA VAL A 155 -4.53 9.16 12.92
C VAL A 155 -3.90 9.86 14.12
N GLY A 156 -4.72 10.40 15.03
CA GLY A 156 -4.28 11.23 16.17
C GLY A 156 -3.44 10.54 17.24
N ASP A 157 -3.36 9.20 17.25
CA ASP A 157 -2.49 8.44 18.17
C ASP A 157 -0.99 8.49 17.79
N LEU A 158 -0.59 9.42 16.91
CA LEU A 158 0.71 9.41 16.24
C LEU A 158 1.47 10.71 16.48
N GLU A 159 1.88 10.93 17.73
CA GLU A 159 3.07 11.74 18.00
C GLU A 159 4.30 11.03 17.40
N GLY A 160 4.63 11.30 16.13
CA GLY A 160 5.93 10.93 15.53
C GLY A 160 5.99 9.65 14.68
N PHE A 161 4.88 8.96 14.39
CA PHE A 161 4.89 7.77 13.52
C PHE A 161 4.68 8.15 12.04
N ARG A 162 5.55 7.65 11.15
CA ARG A 162 5.43 7.91 9.71
C ARG A 162 4.33 7.08 9.08
N VAL A 163 4.24 5.80 9.43
CA VAL A 163 3.25 4.85 8.92
C VAL A 163 2.53 4.24 10.09
N LYS A 164 1.22 4.09 9.99
CA LYS A 164 0.52 3.16 10.87
C LYS A 164 -0.30 2.15 10.09
N VAL A 165 -0.20 0.94 10.60
CA VAL A 165 -0.58 -0.28 9.92
C VAL A 165 -2.00 -0.63 10.36
N LEU A 166 -2.81 -1.05 9.39
CA LEU A 166 -4.17 -1.51 9.62
C LEU A 166 -4.16 -2.85 10.38
N PRO A 167 -5.26 -3.20 11.07
CA PRO A 167 -5.40 -4.51 11.71
C PRO A 167 -5.25 -5.69 10.75
N GLN A 168 -5.57 -5.47 9.47
CA GLN A 168 -5.41 -6.42 8.39
C GLN A 168 -5.07 -5.67 7.09
N SER A 169 -4.42 -6.35 6.15
CA SER A 169 -4.21 -5.81 4.80
C SER A 169 -5.46 -6.02 3.96
N TYR A 170 -5.75 -5.08 3.06
CA TYR A 170 -6.90 -5.13 2.16
C TYR A 170 -6.45 -5.32 0.73
N ILE A 171 -7.02 -6.32 0.06
CA ILE A 171 -6.73 -6.63 -1.34
C ILE A 171 -7.87 -6.07 -2.19
N VAL A 172 -7.58 -5.01 -2.92
CA VAL A 172 -8.52 -4.30 -3.79
C VAL A 172 -8.36 -4.82 -5.22
N LYS A 173 -9.42 -5.46 -5.73
CA LYS A 173 -9.46 -6.08 -7.05
C LYS A 173 -9.67 -5.06 -8.18
N PRO A 174 -9.42 -5.43 -9.45
CA PRO A 174 -9.79 -4.59 -10.59
C PRO A 174 -11.24 -4.10 -10.53
N ARG A 175 -11.47 -2.88 -11.02
CA ARG A 175 -12.81 -2.22 -11.06
C ARG A 175 -13.47 -2.03 -9.70
N THR A 176 -12.74 -2.24 -8.60
CA THR A 176 -13.24 -1.97 -7.25
C THR A 176 -13.19 -0.47 -6.97
N THR A 177 -14.29 0.08 -6.44
CA THR A 177 -14.35 1.48 -6.01
C THR A 177 -13.77 1.64 -4.61
N ILE A 178 -12.90 2.62 -4.44
CA ILE A 178 -12.37 3.08 -3.16
C ILE A 178 -13.17 4.33 -2.78
N ASP A 179 -13.96 4.24 -1.72
CA ASP A 179 -14.78 5.34 -1.22
C ASP A 179 -14.53 5.59 0.26
N LEU A 180 -13.70 6.59 0.55
CA LEU A 180 -13.27 6.93 1.89
C LEU A 180 -13.69 8.34 2.28
N ARG A 181 -13.88 8.49 3.59
CA ARG A 181 -14.20 9.73 4.28
C ARG A 181 -13.12 10.01 5.31
N GLN A 182 -12.76 11.29 5.43
CA GLN A 182 -11.75 11.78 6.36
C GLN A 182 -12.33 12.90 7.20
N TYR A 183 -12.06 12.89 8.50
CA TYR A 183 -12.38 14.01 9.38
C TYR A 183 -11.18 14.93 9.51
N ILE A 184 -11.34 16.20 9.14
CA ILE A 184 -10.26 17.19 9.09
C ILE A 184 -10.36 18.15 10.28
N GLU A 185 -9.30 18.22 11.09
CA GLU A 185 -9.22 19.06 12.29
C GLU A 185 -8.69 20.46 12.01
N ALA A 186 -7.90 20.63 10.93
CA ALA A 186 -7.31 21.91 10.57
C ALA A 186 -7.17 22.07 9.05
N THR A 187 -7.25 23.31 8.56
CA THR A 187 -7.10 23.65 7.13
C THR A 187 -5.64 23.70 6.68
N GLY A 188 -5.42 23.75 5.36
CA GLY A 188 -4.12 23.87 4.70
C GLY A 188 -3.63 22.55 4.09
N TYR A 189 -2.37 22.52 3.67
CA TYR A 189 -1.75 21.33 3.08
C TYR A 189 -1.63 20.14 4.04
N ASP A 190 -1.92 18.95 3.54
CA ASP A 190 -1.73 17.64 4.16
C ASP A 190 -1.21 16.68 3.08
N GLU A 191 -0.41 15.69 3.46
CA GLU A 191 0.10 14.63 2.56
C GLU A 191 -0.20 13.24 3.13
N PHE A 192 -1.25 13.12 3.94
CA PHE A 192 -1.81 11.83 4.33
C PHE A 192 -2.11 10.96 3.09
N ARG A 193 -1.56 9.75 3.08
CA ARG A 193 -1.59 8.86 1.91
C ARG A 193 -1.77 7.39 2.29
N PRO A 194 -2.32 6.55 1.40
CA PRO A 194 -2.30 5.10 1.60
C PRO A 194 -0.86 4.57 1.58
N TYR A 195 -0.62 3.48 2.29
CA TYR A 195 0.67 2.80 2.34
C TYR A 195 0.49 1.30 2.06
N GLY A 196 1.37 0.74 1.22
CA GLY A 196 1.27 -0.64 0.77
C GLY A 196 1.88 -0.87 -0.60
N ALA A 197 1.28 -1.77 -1.37
CA ALA A 197 1.80 -2.21 -2.65
C ALA A 197 0.71 -2.32 -3.73
N ALA A 198 1.12 -2.39 -4.99
CA ALA A 198 0.28 -2.74 -6.13
C ALA A 198 0.98 -3.79 -6.98
N ILE A 199 0.26 -4.88 -7.32
CA ILE A 199 0.70 -5.85 -8.32
C ILE A 199 0.04 -5.46 -9.64
N ILE A 200 0.88 -5.13 -10.63
CA ILE A 200 0.45 -4.54 -11.90
C ILE A 200 1.33 -5.02 -13.07
N PRO A 201 0.85 -4.91 -14.32
CA PRO A 201 1.67 -5.09 -15.51
C PRO A 201 2.88 -4.15 -15.51
N ALA A 202 4.03 -4.65 -15.95
CA ALA A 202 5.29 -3.92 -15.94
C ALA A 202 5.27 -2.69 -16.88
N ASP A 203 4.53 -2.75 -17.99
CA ASP A 203 4.33 -1.59 -18.89
C ASP A 203 3.52 -0.47 -18.21
N GLN A 204 2.56 -0.83 -17.36
CA GLN A 204 1.86 0.13 -16.52
C GLN A 204 2.79 0.68 -15.45
N ALA A 205 3.55 -0.17 -14.76
CA ALA A 205 4.51 0.24 -13.74
C ALA A 205 5.56 1.25 -14.25
N VAL A 206 6.06 1.06 -15.47
CA VAL A 206 6.98 2.01 -16.11
C VAL A 206 6.33 3.37 -16.32
N ARG A 207 5.06 3.43 -16.71
CA ARG A 207 4.31 4.70 -16.88
C ARG A 207 4.03 5.41 -15.56
N LEU A 208 3.95 4.66 -14.46
CA LEU A 208 3.79 5.20 -13.10
C LEU A 208 5.12 5.58 -12.45
N THR A 209 6.25 5.34 -13.12
CA THR A 209 7.56 5.78 -12.64
C THR A 209 7.77 7.20 -13.15
N PRO A 210 8.03 8.19 -12.26
CA PRO A 210 8.28 9.54 -12.73
C PRO A 210 9.45 9.50 -13.72
N THR A 211 9.18 9.83 -14.97
CA THR A 211 10.25 10.12 -15.92
C THR A 211 11.03 11.27 -15.32
N LEU A 212 12.32 11.05 -15.06
CA LEU A 212 13.28 12.12 -14.82
C LEU A 212 13.25 13.00 -16.09
N SER A 213 12.39 14.02 -16.08
CA SER A 213 12.36 15.09 -17.08
C SER A 213 13.20 16.25 -16.59
#